data_AF-A0A1E7FYQ3-F1
#
_entry.id   AF-A0A1E7FYQ3-F1
#
_cell.length_a   1.000
_cell.length_b   1.000
_cell.length_c   1.000
_cell.angle_alpha   90.00
_cell.angle_beta   90.00
_cell.angle_gamma   90.00
#
_symmetry.space_group_name_H-M   'P 1'
#
loop_
_entity.id
_entity.type
_entity.pdbx_description
1 polymer ?
#
loop_
_entity_poly.entity_id
_entity_poly.type
_entity_poly.pdbx_seq_one_letter_code
_entity_poly.pdbx_strand_id
1 'polypeptide(L)'
;MMDEIDDRQAEAVGQIAATATAAAASAECRRQHVELISVLTKHDEFHLRTRNKIDELVCKFLRTIIRDIDDQQQEGRRQHVVLISVLKQHDEYHWRTGNKIDELVEEFVTKTKDDIHDMLCDNKDEAPNDDDRYDRYYRGLDSNRDTAAEVETALRFFPEVLSRRGGPYNKYPIQYLAIKVKAVPFIPLVVQLALEFGLFEEIERGGLMFDVRGHNILQFLVNDILNDQHVDDMYLNVMIQLRQMGYFKKEDIQKYGLVVVLCRCSVISEKRFRFLVEWDPTSLIKRDGRAGHPDGGAGHLPLHVATISTSTIQDFRMAFEYGIRYYPRKKGICSLFQNSYYYYSDYRTPVCRSGFGPTPLQLACTFKRYTEDVMKVVEDILIPAIDENIHLDCVYFLLRREPDVMQLTSSSLTLSSLTLESNDNNLSAPLPVGGTAPTPGMGGFSGGPSQTPGMGGFGGGGTTLTPTPGGFGGGGFGQLAPSQQQAQAGGFSNTTFNAQAGGQFSLGTGPAIGSRRILKARRPR
;
A
#
# COMPACT_ATOMS: atom_id res chain seq x y z
N MET A 1 29.11 34.42 55.83
CA MET A 1 30.17 34.19 54.82
C MET A 1 29.90 32.92 54.02
N MET A 2 29.54 31.79 54.66
CA MET A 2 29.09 30.59 53.92
C MET A 2 27.82 30.87 53.09
N ASP A 3 26.80 31.49 53.67
CA ASP A 3 25.52 31.76 52.99
C ASP A 3 25.66 32.70 51.77
N GLU A 4 26.62 33.63 51.80
CA GLU A 4 26.85 34.59 50.70
C GLU A 4 27.57 33.94 49.50
N ILE A 5 28.30 32.83 49.73
CA ILE A 5 28.95 32.06 48.66
C ILE A 5 27.89 31.23 47.92
N ASP A 6 26.93 30.66 48.65
CA ASP A 6 25.86 29.84 48.08
C ASP A 6 24.91 30.69 47.21
N ASP A 7 24.57 31.91 47.65
CA ASP A 7 23.73 32.83 46.87
C ASP A 7 24.41 33.26 45.56
N ARG A 8 25.72 33.57 45.59
CA ARG A 8 26.48 33.94 44.38
C ARG A 8 26.65 32.75 43.43
N GLN A 9 26.79 31.53 43.95
CA GLN A 9 26.82 30.33 43.12
C GLN A 9 25.46 30.08 42.46
N ALA A 10 24.35 30.23 43.18
CA ALA A 10 23.02 30.10 42.62
C ALA A 10 22.73 31.13 41.52
N GLU A 11 23.13 32.40 41.74
CA GLU A 11 22.99 33.46 40.74
C GLU A 11 23.83 33.19 39.48
N ALA A 12 25.10 32.77 39.67
CA ALA A 12 25.98 32.42 38.56
C ALA A 12 25.44 31.24 37.73
N VAL A 13 24.91 30.20 38.39
CA VAL A 13 24.26 29.06 37.71
C VAL A 13 23.02 29.52 36.94
N GLY A 14 22.22 30.43 37.51
CA GLY A 14 21.07 31.03 36.84
C GLY A 14 21.44 31.82 35.58
N GLN A 15 22.48 32.67 35.66
CA GLN A 15 22.96 33.45 34.52
C GLN A 15 23.53 32.55 33.41
N ILE A 16 24.26 31.49 33.75
CA ILE A 16 24.77 30.50 32.79
C ILE A 16 23.61 29.78 32.08
N ALA A 17 22.59 29.35 32.83
CA ALA A 17 21.43 28.69 32.23
C ALA A 17 20.64 29.64 31.30
N ALA A 18 20.49 30.92 31.68
CA ALA A 18 19.80 31.92 30.86
C ALA A 18 20.56 32.23 29.55
N THR A 19 21.88 32.43 29.65
CA THR A 19 22.73 32.65 28.47
C THR A 19 22.77 31.43 27.55
N ALA A 20 22.84 30.22 28.09
CA ALA A 20 22.78 28.99 27.29
C ALA A 20 21.43 28.84 26.56
N THR A 21 20.32 29.17 27.23
CA THR A 21 18.98 29.14 26.62
C THR A 21 18.85 30.17 25.51
N ALA A 22 19.35 31.39 25.71
CA ALA A 22 19.34 32.44 24.70
C ALA A 22 20.23 32.08 23.48
N ALA A 23 21.40 31.48 23.72
CA ALA A 23 22.28 31.00 22.66
C ALA A 23 21.63 29.87 21.85
N ALA A 24 20.94 28.93 22.50
CA ALA A 24 20.20 27.87 21.83
C ALA A 24 19.04 28.42 20.98
N ALA A 25 18.28 29.38 21.50
CA ALA A 25 17.21 30.05 20.74
C ALA A 25 17.76 30.81 19.51
N SER A 26 18.87 31.54 19.66
CA SER A 26 19.53 32.22 18.55
C SER A 26 20.07 31.25 17.49
N ALA A 27 20.61 30.10 17.91
CA ALA A 27 21.08 29.07 16.99
C ALA A 27 19.94 28.43 16.21
N GLU A 28 18.80 28.15 16.85
CA GLU A 28 17.62 27.60 16.19
C GLU A 28 16.99 28.60 15.21
N CYS A 29 16.90 29.88 15.57
CA CYS A 29 16.47 30.95 14.66
C CYS A 29 17.35 31.00 13.39
N ARG A 30 18.69 31.01 13.55
CA ARG A 30 19.62 30.98 12.41
C ARG A 30 19.46 29.74 11.54
N ARG A 31 19.21 28.58 12.16
CA ARG A 31 18.92 27.33 11.44
C ARG A 31 17.65 27.45 10.60
N GLN A 32 16.56 27.98 11.17
CA GLN A 32 15.30 28.19 10.46
C GLN A 32 15.44 29.18 9.29
N HIS A 33 16.28 30.20 9.42
CA HIS A 33 16.59 31.11 8.32
C HIS A 33 17.27 30.40 7.15
N VAL A 34 18.26 29.56 7.43
CA VAL A 34 18.95 28.76 6.41
C VAL A 34 17.97 27.76 5.76
N GLU A 35 17.11 27.13 6.55
CA GLU A 35 16.05 26.22 6.09
C GLU A 35 15.09 26.94 5.12
N LEU A 36 14.59 28.12 5.50
CA LEU A 36 13.71 28.93 4.65
C LEU A 36 14.39 29.38 3.36
N ILE A 37 15.63 29.88 3.42
CA ILE A 37 16.38 30.26 2.21
C ILE A 37 16.52 29.06 1.27
N SER A 38 16.77 27.87 1.81
CA SER A 38 16.90 26.65 1.02
C SER A 38 15.57 26.26 0.35
N VAL A 39 14.44 26.35 1.07
CA VAL A 39 13.10 26.13 0.54
C VAL A 39 12.80 27.10 -0.61
N LEU A 40 13.07 28.40 -0.42
CA LEU A 40 12.83 29.41 -1.45
C LEU A 40 13.73 29.23 -2.67
N THR A 41 14.97 28.76 -2.47
CA THR A 41 15.92 28.51 -3.58
C THR A 41 15.48 27.34 -4.43
N LYS A 42 14.89 26.29 -3.84
CA LYS A 42 14.40 25.10 -4.54
C LYS A 42 12.90 25.15 -4.84
N HIS A 43 12.29 26.33 -4.80
CA HIS A 43 10.84 26.51 -4.97
C HIS A 43 10.27 25.71 -6.16
N ASP A 44 10.92 25.78 -7.32
CA ASP A 44 10.43 25.15 -8.55
C ASP A 44 10.50 23.61 -8.53
N GLU A 45 11.19 23.01 -7.54
CA GLU A 45 11.27 21.56 -7.33
C GLU A 45 10.16 21.02 -6.42
N PHE A 46 9.37 21.89 -5.76
CA PHE A 46 8.25 21.47 -4.93
C PHE A 46 7.02 21.14 -5.78
N HIS A 47 6.16 20.28 -5.23
CA HIS A 47 4.86 20.01 -5.82
C HIS A 47 4.02 21.30 -5.94
N LEU A 48 3.22 21.42 -7.01
CA LEU A 48 2.43 22.61 -7.35
C LEU A 48 1.58 23.14 -6.17
N ARG A 49 0.96 22.26 -5.39
CA ARG A 49 0.19 22.66 -4.20
C ARG A 49 1.08 23.38 -3.18
N THR A 50 2.21 22.80 -2.86
CA THR A 50 3.16 23.34 -1.89
C THR A 50 3.80 24.62 -2.41
N ARG A 51 4.08 24.72 -3.71
CA ARG A 51 4.51 25.96 -4.37
C ARG A 51 3.50 27.10 -4.21
N ASN A 52 2.24 26.86 -4.56
CA ASN A 52 1.19 27.86 -4.39
C ASN A 52 1.07 28.31 -2.93
N LYS A 53 1.26 27.38 -1.97
CA LYS A 53 1.25 27.73 -0.55
C LYS A 53 2.48 28.55 -0.15
N ILE A 54 3.66 28.21 -0.65
CA ILE A 54 4.88 28.99 -0.47
C ILE A 54 4.68 30.41 -1.02
N ASP A 55 4.17 30.56 -2.24
CA ASP A 55 3.89 31.87 -2.85
C ASP A 55 2.94 32.72 -1.98
N GLU A 56 1.86 32.11 -1.45
CA GLU A 56 0.92 32.77 -0.53
C GLU A 56 1.63 33.26 0.75
N LEU A 57 2.48 32.40 1.34
CA LEU A 57 3.22 32.73 2.56
C LEU A 57 4.30 33.79 2.31
N VAL A 58 4.98 33.77 1.16
CA VAL A 58 5.93 34.80 0.73
C VAL A 58 5.22 36.14 0.60
N CYS A 59 4.08 36.17 -0.10
CA CYS A 59 3.26 37.38 -0.23
C CYS A 59 2.88 37.93 1.16
N LYS A 60 2.42 37.08 2.07
CA LYS A 60 2.05 37.48 3.44
C LYS A 60 3.26 38.03 4.21
N PHE A 61 4.41 37.37 4.10
CA PHE A 61 5.66 37.77 4.75
C PHE A 61 6.09 39.15 4.28
N LEU A 62 6.19 39.35 2.96
CA LEU A 62 6.65 40.59 2.37
C LEU A 62 5.72 41.76 2.67
N ARG A 63 4.39 41.58 2.62
CA ARG A 63 3.42 42.62 3.02
C ARG A 63 3.56 43.05 4.48
N THR A 64 4.01 42.14 5.35
CA THR A 64 4.19 42.43 6.78
C THR A 64 5.46 43.26 7.03
N ILE A 65 6.54 42.96 6.31
CA ILE A 65 7.83 43.66 6.45
C ILE A 65 7.86 44.97 5.65
N ILE A 66 7.39 44.94 4.40
CA ILE A 66 7.44 46.04 3.45
C ILE A 66 5.98 46.46 3.19
N ARG A 67 5.48 47.37 4.04
CA ARG A 67 4.08 47.83 4.04
C ARG A 67 3.59 48.44 2.72
N ASP A 68 4.52 48.78 1.82
CA ASP A 68 4.27 49.53 0.58
C ASP A 68 4.60 48.75 -0.70
N ILE A 69 4.66 47.40 -0.67
CA ILE A 69 4.72 46.64 -1.94
C ILE A 69 3.36 46.76 -2.63
N ASP A 70 3.29 47.59 -3.67
CA ASP A 70 2.13 47.72 -4.55
C ASP A 70 1.63 46.34 -5.00
N ASP A 71 0.31 46.11 -4.91
CA ASP A 71 -0.38 44.86 -5.27
C ASP A 71 -0.30 44.52 -6.78
N GLN A 72 0.53 45.22 -7.55
CA GLN A 72 0.83 44.78 -8.90
C GLN A 72 1.52 43.43 -8.83
N GLN A 73 0.81 42.45 -9.40
CA GLN A 73 1.10 41.03 -9.61
C GLN A 73 2.52 40.77 -10.17
N GLN A 74 3.56 41.16 -9.43
CA GLN A 74 4.94 40.94 -9.80
C GLN A 74 5.25 39.45 -9.63
N GLU A 75 5.51 38.80 -10.76
CA GLU A 75 6.26 37.56 -10.97
C GLU A 75 6.78 36.94 -9.65
N GLY A 76 6.12 35.91 -9.11
CA GLY A 76 6.44 35.32 -7.78
C GLY A 76 7.94 35.02 -7.56
N ARG A 77 8.67 34.72 -8.63
CA ARG A 77 10.14 34.58 -8.61
C ARG A 77 10.88 35.83 -8.10
N ARG A 78 10.44 37.04 -8.44
CA ARG A 78 11.02 38.29 -7.93
C ARG A 78 10.81 38.41 -6.42
N GLN A 79 9.62 38.05 -5.94
CA GLN A 79 9.30 38.05 -4.51
C GLN A 79 10.21 37.09 -3.74
N HIS A 80 10.53 35.91 -4.30
CA HIS A 80 11.48 34.98 -3.69
C HIS A 80 12.88 35.57 -3.56
N VAL A 81 13.38 36.21 -4.62
CA VAL A 81 14.71 36.85 -4.59
C VAL A 81 14.77 37.99 -3.58
N VAL A 82 13.70 38.80 -3.50
CA VAL A 82 13.58 39.87 -2.49
C VAL A 82 13.59 39.28 -1.08
N LEU A 83 12.77 38.26 -0.82
CA LEU A 83 12.70 37.61 0.49
C LEU A 83 14.05 36.98 0.87
N ILE A 84 14.72 36.26 -0.03
CA ILE A 84 16.07 35.72 0.22
C ILE A 84 17.05 36.84 0.58
N SER A 85 16.96 37.99 -0.08
CA SER A 85 17.84 39.14 0.20
C SER A 85 17.57 39.73 1.57
N VAL A 86 16.29 39.88 1.97
CA VAL A 86 15.90 40.32 3.32
C VAL A 86 16.42 39.35 4.38
N LEU A 87 16.29 38.04 4.15
CA LEU A 87 16.76 37.01 5.09
C LEU A 87 18.29 37.00 5.23
N LYS A 88 19.04 37.29 4.17
CA LYS A 88 20.51 37.38 4.20
C LYS A 88 21.02 38.61 4.96
N GLN A 89 20.24 39.70 4.98
CA GLN A 89 20.57 40.94 5.69
C GLN A 89 20.06 40.95 7.14
N HIS A 90 19.61 39.80 7.67
CA HIS A 90 18.94 39.73 8.96
C HIS A 90 19.74 40.35 10.12
N ASP A 91 21.03 40.04 10.21
CA ASP A 91 21.93 40.53 11.28
C ASP A 91 22.15 42.06 11.24
N GLU A 92 21.81 42.72 10.13
CA GLU A 92 22.00 44.17 9.95
C GLU A 92 20.77 44.98 10.44
N TYR A 93 19.62 44.34 10.62
CA TYR A 93 18.40 45.03 11.05
C TYR A 93 18.42 45.37 12.54
N HIS A 94 17.72 46.45 12.90
CA HIS A 94 17.44 46.78 14.29
C HIS A 94 16.70 45.62 14.99
N TRP A 95 17.06 45.30 16.23
CA TRP A 95 16.58 44.11 16.97
C TRP A 95 15.06 43.91 16.97
N ARG A 96 14.26 45.00 17.00
CA ARG A 96 12.79 44.92 16.90
C ARG A 96 12.32 44.34 15.56
N THR A 97 12.97 44.73 14.47
CA THR A 97 12.68 44.23 13.12
C THR A 97 13.23 42.82 12.96
N GLY A 98 14.43 42.55 13.49
CA GLY A 98 15.03 41.21 13.53
C GLY A 98 14.10 40.19 14.20
N ASN A 99 13.63 40.46 15.42
CA ASN A 99 12.69 39.59 16.12
C ASN A 99 11.39 39.38 15.34
N LYS A 100 10.92 40.40 14.60
CA LYS A 100 9.70 40.27 13.81
C LYS A 100 9.90 39.39 12.57
N ILE A 101 11.08 39.46 11.96
CA ILE A 101 11.49 38.56 10.88
C ILE A 101 11.51 37.13 11.43
N ASP A 102 12.12 36.91 12.59
CA ASP A 102 12.21 35.57 13.22
C ASP A 102 10.83 34.94 13.44
N GLU A 103 9.89 35.70 14.02
CA GLU A 103 8.49 35.27 14.19
C GLU A 103 7.83 34.86 12.87
N LEU A 104 8.06 35.63 11.80
CA LEU A 104 7.48 35.34 10.49
C LEU A 104 8.14 34.14 9.82
N VAL A 105 9.45 33.94 10.02
CA VAL A 105 10.17 32.76 9.52
C VAL A 105 9.66 31.51 10.20
N GLU A 106 9.51 31.54 11.53
CA GLU A 106 8.94 30.43 12.30
C GLU A 106 7.51 30.11 11.84
N GLU A 107 6.66 31.14 11.67
CA GLU A 107 5.29 30.98 11.15
C GLU A 107 5.29 30.36 9.74
N PHE A 108 6.18 30.82 8.86
CA PHE A 108 6.31 30.30 7.50
C PHE A 108 6.67 28.81 7.52
N VAL A 109 7.76 28.45 8.20
CA VAL A 109 8.28 27.09 8.26
C VAL A 109 7.24 26.15 8.86
N THR A 110 6.58 26.56 9.94
CA THR A 110 5.51 25.79 10.57
C THR A 110 4.35 25.53 9.61
N LYS A 111 3.88 26.56 8.90
CA LYS A 111 2.77 26.42 7.93
C LYS A 111 3.13 25.59 6.72
N THR A 112 4.37 25.64 6.23
CA THR A 112 4.82 24.76 5.15
C THR A 112 4.87 23.30 5.62
N LYS A 113 5.38 23.03 6.83
CA LYS A 113 5.34 21.70 7.45
C LYS A 113 3.90 21.19 7.60
N ASP A 114 2.99 22.06 8.01
CA ASP A 114 1.58 21.73 8.13
C ASP A 114 0.92 21.42 6.78
N ASP A 115 1.17 22.20 5.73
CA ASP A 115 0.60 21.91 4.41
C ASP A 115 1.14 20.61 3.81
N ILE A 116 2.43 20.31 3.97
CA ILE A 116 3.02 19.04 3.51
C ILE A 116 2.41 17.87 4.28
N HIS A 117 2.28 18.00 5.60
CA HIS A 117 1.67 16.95 6.42
C HIS A 117 0.19 16.74 6.09
N ASP A 118 -0.55 17.82 5.87
CA ASP A 118 -1.95 17.78 5.42
C ASP A 118 -2.06 17.13 4.04
N MET A 119 -1.11 17.38 3.12
CA MET A 119 -1.04 16.71 1.82
C MET A 119 -0.86 15.19 1.97
N LEU A 120 -0.04 14.74 2.92
CA LEU A 120 0.17 13.31 3.17
C LEU A 120 -0.99 12.66 3.92
N CYS A 121 -1.67 13.41 4.80
CA CYS A 121 -2.69 12.89 5.70
C CYS A 121 -4.12 13.21 5.26
N ASP A 122 -4.32 13.80 4.08
CA ASP A 122 -5.65 14.17 3.61
C ASP A 122 -6.53 12.92 3.45
N ASN A 123 -7.49 12.81 4.35
CA ASN A 123 -8.48 11.75 4.38
C ASN A 123 -9.88 12.34 4.45
N LYS A 124 -10.11 13.49 3.81
CA LYS A 124 -11.46 14.01 3.65
C LYS A 124 -12.25 13.08 2.74
N ASP A 125 -12.83 12.06 3.38
CA ASP A 125 -13.95 11.25 2.91
C ASP A 125 -15.24 12.05 3.12
N GLU A 126 -15.24 13.34 2.77
CA GLU A 126 -16.47 14.13 2.74
C GLU A 126 -17.27 13.59 1.57
N ALA A 127 -17.98 12.48 1.81
CA ALA A 127 -18.90 11.88 0.87
C ALA A 127 -19.88 12.97 0.41
N PRO A 128 -19.77 13.47 -0.83
CA PRO A 128 -20.87 14.17 -1.42
C PRO A 128 -21.88 13.06 -1.71
N ASN A 129 -23.01 13.08 -1.03
CA ASN A 129 -24.12 12.21 -1.39
C ASN A 129 -24.34 12.28 -2.92
N ASP A 130 -24.16 11.14 -3.59
CA ASP A 130 -24.67 10.77 -4.91
C ASP A 130 -24.37 11.64 -6.15
N ASP A 131 -23.15 12.15 -6.35
CA ASP A 131 -22.77 12.63 -7.69
C ASP A 131 -21.28 12.36 -8.00
N ASP A 132 -20.96 12.05 -9.26
CA ASP A 132 -19.65 11.73 -9.86
C ASP A 132 -18.55 12.81 -9.69
N ARG A 133 -18.71 13.75 -8.75
CA ARG A 133 -17.76 14.83 -8.42
C ARG A 133 -16.74 14.44 -7.34
N TYR A 134 -16.61 13.17 -6.99
CA TYR A 134 -15.74 12.71 -5.90
C TYR A 134 -14.26 13.09 -6.10
N ASP A 135 -13.80 13.14 -7.35
CA ASP A 135 -12.41 13.42 -7.68
C ASP A 135 -11.98 14.88 -7.46
N ARG A 136 -12.92 15.84 -7.36
CA ARG A 136 -12.58 17.27 -7.25
C ARG A 136 -12.21 17.72 -5.84
N TYR A 137 -12.50 16.93 -4.80
CA TYR A 137 -12.33 17.36 -3.41
C TYR A 137 -11.11 16.76 -2.72
N TYR A 138 -10.54 15.68 -3.27
CA TYR A 138 -9.32 15.10 -2.73
C TYR A 138 -8.13 16.03 -2.98
N ARG A 139 -7.50 16.52 -1.89
CA ARG A 139 -6.34 17.42 -1.95
C ARG A 139 -5.04 16.72 -1.58
N GLY A 140 -5.08 15.44 -1.20
CA GLY A 140 -3.90 14.65 -0.86
C GLY A 140 -3.02 14.30 -2.05
N LEU A 141 -2.07 13.39 -1.82
CA LEU A 141 -1.15 12.91 -2.85
C LEU A 141 -1.87 12.13 -3.96
N ASP A 142 -1.64 12.54 -5.20
CA ASP A 142 -2.26 11.96 -6.40
C ASP A 142 -1.19 11.58 -7.42
N SER A 143 -1.01 10.30 -7.70
CA SER A 143 -0.03 9.78 -8.66
C SER A 143 -0.23 10.26 -10.10
N ASN A 144 -1.39 10.83 -10.44
CA ASN A 144 -1.64 11.42 -11.75
C ASN A 144 -1.17 12.89 -11.83
N ARG A 145 -1.02 13.55 -10.68
CA ARG A 145 -0.66 14.97 -10.56
C ARG A 145 0.77 15.16 -10.05
N ASP A 146 1.16 14.33 -9.09
CA ASP A 146 2.34 14.51 -8.26
C ASP A 146 3.43 13.54 -8.72
N THR A 147 4.66 14.02 -8.85
CA THR A 147 5.80 13.15 -9.19
C THR A 147 6.52 12.69 -7.93
N ALA A 148 7.15 11.51 -7.99
CA ALA A 148 7.96 11.00 -6.88
C ALA A 148 9.09 11.96 -6.49
N ALA A 149 9.69 12.65 -7.47
CA ALA A 149 10.77 13.61 -7.22
C ALA A 149 10.31 14.85 -6.44
N GLU A 150 9.14 15.42 -6.78
CA GLU A 150 8.58 16.56 -6.04
C GLU A 150 8.25 16.19 -4.59
N VAL A 151 7.67 14.99 -4.39
CA VAL A 151 7.36 14.47 -3.06
C VAL A 151 8.63 14.19 -2.26
N GLU A 152 9.64 13.57 -2.89
CA GLU A 152 10.94 13.33 -2.28
C GLU A 152 11.60 14.64 -1.82
N THR A 153 11.63 15.65 -2.69
CA THR A 153 12.20 16.96 -2.37
C THR A 153 11.52 17.54 -1.12
N ALA A 154 10.18 17.59 -1.10
CA ALA A 154 9.43 18.12 0.04
C ALA A 154 9.74 17.36 1.35
N LEU A 155 9.84 16.04 1.29
CA LEU A 155 10.13 15.20 2.46
C LEU A 155 11.59 15.29 2.92
N ARG A 156 12.55 15.52 2.01
CA ARG A 156 13.95 15.74 2.38
C ARG A 156 14.16 17.08 3.09
N PHE A 157 13.33 18.08 2.77
CA PHE A 157 13.35 19.37 3.48
C PHE A 157 12.81 19.26 4.90
N PHE A 158 11.73 18.50 5.09
CA PHE A 158 11.03 18.41 6.37
C PHE A 158 10.79 16.94 6.77
N PRO A 159 11.83 16.15 7.03
CA PRO A 159 11.69 14.72 7.27
C PRO A 159 10.80 14.38 8.47
N GLU A 160 10.78 15.23 9.50
CA GLU A 160 9.99 15.04 10.71
C GLU A 160 8.49 14.91 10.46
N VAL A 161 7.98 15.44 9.34
CA VAL A 161 6.56 15.33 8.96
C VAL A 161 6.13 13.87 8.81
N LEU A 162 7.04 12.96 8.43
CA LEU A 162 6.76 11.53 8.28
C LEU A 162 6.47 10.83 9.62
N SER A 163 7.05 11.34 10.71
CA SER A 163 6.85 10.82 12.08
C SER A 163 5.74 11.55 12.83
N ARG A 164 5.22 12.64 12.26
CA ARG A 164 4.17 13.44 12.89
C ARG A 164 2.82 12.76 12.71
N ARG A 165 2.17 12.41 13.82
CA ARG A 165 0.79 11.92 13.76
C ARG A 165 -0.18 13.07 13.58
N GLY A 166 -1.30 12.83 12.89
CA GLY A 166 -2.39 13.79 12.84
C GLY A 166 -3.65 13.25 12.18
N GLY A 167 -4.48 14.17 11.70
CA GLY A 167 -5.81 13.89 11.17
C GLY A 167 -6.80 13.36 12.21
N PRO A 168 -8.04 13.03 11.80
CA PRO A 168 -9.12 12.64 12.72
C PRO A 168 -8.86 11.32 13.46
N TYR A 169 -7.89 10.53 13.00
CA TYR A 169 -7.56 9.23 13.56
C TYR A 169 -6.20 9.19 14.25
N ASN A 170 -5.50 10.32 14.35
CA ASN A 170 -4.16 10.41 14.95
C ASN A 170 -3.20 9.35 14.40
N LYS A 171 -3.17 9.21 13.07
CA LYS A 171 -2.37 8.22 12.33
C LYS A 171 -1.09 8.85 11.77
N TYR A 172 -0.12 8.02 11.42
CA TYR A 172 1.05 8.43 10.66
C TYR A 172 0.71 8.63 9.18
N PRO A 173 1.43 9.53 8.47
CA PRO A 173 1.32 9.73 7.03
C PRO A 173 1.22 8.45 6.21
N ILE A 174 2.15 7.50 6.39
CA ILE A 174 2.17 6.24 5.62
C ILE A 174 0.87 5.43 5.71
N GLN A 175 0.15 5.56 6.82
CA GLN A 175 -1.13 4.88 7.03
C GLN A 175 -2.27 5.53 6.26
N TYR A 176 -2.20 6.84 6.03
CA TYR A 176 -3.13 7.54 5.14
C TYR A 176 -2.86 7.19 3.68
N LEU A 177 -1.59 7.11 3.28
CA LEU A 177 -1.21 6.73 1.92
C LEU A 177 -1.72 5.32 1.56
N ALA A 178 -1.64 4.37 2.49
CA ALA A 178 -2.11 2.99 2.27
C ALA A 178 -3.63 2.85 2.10
N ILE A 179 -4.41 3.88 2.46
CA ILE A 179 -5.87 3.87 2.33
C ILE A 179 -6.30 4.52 1.01
N LYS A 180 -5.44 5.37 0.42
CA LYS A 180 -5.76 6.17 -0.75
C LYS A 180 -5.06 5.60 -1.98
N VAL A 181 -5.86 5.00 -2.87
CA VAL A 181 -5.41 4.42 -4.15
C VAL A 181 -4.40 5.32 -4.86
N LYS A 182 -4.75 6.59 -5.12
CA LYS A 182 -3.89 7.53 -5.83
C LYS A 182 -2.56 7.86 -5.10
N ALA A 183 -2.48 7.57 -3.80
CA ALA A 183 -1.30 7.83 -2.97
C ALA A 183 -0.44 6.57 -2.72
N VAL A 184 -0.96 5.37 -2.99
CA VAL A 184 -0.28 4.08 -2.78
C VAL A 184 1.09 4.00 -3.48
N PRO A 185 1.28 4.50 -4.73
CA PRO A 185 2.57 4.47 -5.40
C PRO A 185 3.72 5.18 -4.66
N PHE A 186 3.40 6.11 -3.74
CA PHE A 186 4.41 6.84 -2.97
C PHE A 186 4.88 6.10 -1.72
N ILE A 187 4.26 4.97 -1.35
CA ILE A 187 4.62 4.21 -0.14
C ILE A 187 6.09 3.75 -0.15
N PRO A 188 6.65 3.16 -1.23
CA PRO A 188 8.05 2.73 -1.25
C PRO A 188 9.02 3.89 -0.99
N LEU A 189 8.76 5.06 -1.59
CA LEU A 189 9.55 6.27 -1.39
C LEU A 189 9.51 6.73 0.07
N VAL A 190 8.30 6.82 0.65
CA VAL A 190 8.12 7.27 2.03
C VAL A 190 8.81 6.33 3.02
N VAL A 191 8.73 5.01 2.81
CA VAL A 191 9.43 4.02 3.65
C VAL A 191 10.94 4.20 3.56
N GLN A 192 11.47 4.37 2.35
CA GLN A 192 12.90 4.57 2.13
C GLN A 192 13.41 5.82 2.85
N LEU A 193 12.73 6.97 2.68
CA LEU A 193 13.11 8.21 3.34
C LEU A 193 12.98 8.10 4.86
N ALA A 194 11.91 7.48 5.36
CA ALA A 194 11.72 7.27 6.79
C ALA A 194 12.85 6.43 7.43
N LEU A 195 13.36 5.43 6.70
CA LEU A 195 14.52 4.64 7.11
C LEU A 195 15.83 5.42 7.00
N GLU A 196 16.03 6.15 5.91
CA GLU A 196 17.21 6.99 5.68
C GLU A 196 17.40 8.01 6.81
N PHE A 197 16.30 8.63 7.26
CA PHE A 197 16.30 9.63 8.34
C PHE A 197 16.22 9.02 9.75
N GLY A 198 16.13 7.70 9.90
CA GLY A 198 16.06 7.04 11.20
C GLY A 198 14.85 7.47 12.05
N LEU A 199 13.70 7.76 11.41
CA LEU A 199 12.51 8.31 12.08
C LEU A 199 11.70 7.28 12.87
N PHE A 200 11.99 6.00 12.67
CA PHE A 200 11.28 4.87 13.26
C PHE A 200 12.29 3.86 13.78
N GLU A 201 11.86 3.00 14.70
CA GLU A 201 12.69 1.90 15.17
C GLU A 201 12.96 0.90 14.02
N GLU A 202 14.10 0.21 14.05
CA GLU A 202 14.46 -0.75 12.99
C GLU A 202 13.38 -1.83 12.80
N ILE A 203 12.72 -2.25 13.89
CA ILE A 203 11.62 -3.23 13.86
C ILE A 203 10.36 -2.70 13.16
N GLU A 204 10.17 -1.38 13.13
CA GLU A 204 9.01 -0.72 12.51
C GLU A 204 9.18 -0.58 11.00
N ARG A 205 10.42 -0.66 10.49
CA ARG A 205 10.79 -0.61 9.08
C ARG A 205 10.17 0.57 8.33
N GLY A 206 10.47 1.79 8.77
CA GLY A 206 9.92 3.01 8.16
C GLY A 206 8.41 3.14 8.33
N GLY A 207 7.86 2.60 9.41
CA GLY A 207 6.43 2.62 9.72
C GLY A 207 5.61 1.49 9.06
N LEU A 208 6.21 0.64 8.22
CA LEU A 208 5.50 -0.48 7.57
C LEU A 208 4.87 -1.46 8.56
N MET A 209 5.53 -1.70 9.69
CA MET A 209 5.09 -2.67 10.71
C MET A 209 4.23 -2.04 11.80
N PHE A 210 3.93 -0.75 11.69
CA PHE A 210 3.13 -0.06 12.68
C PHE A 210 1.70 -0.56 12.65
N ASP A 211 1.23 -1.09 13.78
CA ASP A 211 -0.12 -1.63 13.91
C ASP A 211 -1.13 -0.52 14.22
N VAL A 212 -2.11 -0.33 13.34
CA VAL A 212 -3.28 0.49 13.59
C VAL A 212 -4.53 -0.37 13.56
N ARG A 213 -5.18 -0.49 14.72
CA ARG A 213 -6.41 -1.26 14.89
C ARG A 213 -6.25 -2.74 14.50
N GLY A 214 -5.08 -3.34 14.71
CA GLY A 214 -4.79 -4.73 14.38
C GLY A 214 -4.35 -4.96 12.93
N HIS A 215 -4.00 -3.90 12.21
CA HIS A 215 -3.55 -3.94 10.82
C HIS A 215 -2.32 -3.06 10.59
N ASN A 216 -1.28 -3.64 10.00
CA ASN A 216 -0.11 -2.91 9.52
C ASN A 216 -0.21 -2.58 8.03
N ILE A 217 0.76 -1.82 7.50
CA ILE A 217 0.75 -1.35 6.11
C ILE A 217 0.76 -2.51 5.11
N LEU A 218 1.50 -3.59 5.38
CA LEU A 218 1.49 -4.77 4.50
C LEU A 218 0.10 -5.43 4.45
N GLN A 219 -0.60 -5.47 5.58
CA GLN A 219 -1.98 -5.96 5.62
C GLN A 219 -2.93 -5.02 4.87
N PHE A 220 -2.72 -3.70 4.89
CA PHE A 220 -3.50 -2.75 4.06
C PHE A 220 -3.23 -2.94 2.56
N LEU A 221 -1.98 -3.13 2.14
CA LEU A 221 -1.63 -3.36 0.74
C LEU A 221 -2.25 -4.65 0.18
N VAL A 222 -2.54 -5.61 1.06
CA VAL A 222 -3.16 -6.89 0.70
C VAL A 222 -4.69 -6.82 0.83
N ASN A 223 -5.20 -6.11 1.84
CA ASN A 223 -6.62 -5.99 2.12
C ASN A 223 -7.21 -4.83 1.32
N ASP A 224 -7.51 -5.08 0.05
CA ASP A 224 -8.18 -4.10 -0.77
C ASP A 224 -9.63 -3.94 -0.35
N ILE A 225 -10.02 -2.71 -0.07
CA ILE A 225 -11.42 -2.37 0.21
C ILE A 225 -12.14 -2.08 -1.11
N LEU A 226 -11.41 -1.81 -2.20
CA LEU A 226 -11.94 -1.35 -3.47
C LEU A 226 -11.63 -2.41 -4.53
N ASN A 227 -12.61 -3.25 -4.87
CA ASN A 227 -12.48 -4.39 -5.81
C ASN A 227 -12.28 -3.97 -7.29
N ASP A 228 -11.50 -2.93 -7.59
CA ASP A 228 -11.19 -2.52 -8.97
C ASP A 228 -9.92 -3.22 -9.45
N GLN A 229 -10.00 -3.88 -10.61
CA GLN A 229 -8.88 -4.59 -11.23
C GLN A 229 -7.66 -3.70 -11.52
N HIS A 230 -7.85 -2.41 -11.83
CA HIS A 230 -6.74 -1.48 -12.08
C HIS A 230 -6.00 -1.14 -10.79
N VAL A 231 -6.75 -1.07 -9.70
CA VAL A 231 -6.23 -0.78 -8.36
C VAL A 231 -5.34 -1.93 -7.89
N ASP A 232 -5.69 -3.17 -8.24
CA ASP A 232 -4.94 -4.37 -7.91
C ASP A 232 -3.49 -4.37 -8.41
N ASP A 233 -3.27 -3.99 -9.68
CA ASP A 233 -1.94 -3.95 -10.27
C ASP A 233 -1.02 -2.95 -9.59
N MET A 234 -1.58 -1.82 -9.14
CA MET A 234 -0.84 -0.80 -8.44
C MET A 234 -0.40 -1.27 -7.04
N TYR A 235 -1.29 -1.90 -6.26
CA TYR A 235 -0.93 -2.49 -4.97
C TYR A 235 0.13 -3.59 -5.12
N LEU A 236 -0.02 -4.46 -6.12
CA LEU A 236 0.96 -5.49 -6.43
C LEU A 236 2.33 -4.89 -6.77
N ASN A 237 2.37 -3.86 -7.62
CA ASN A 237 3.61 -3.18 -7.98
C ASN A 237 4.31 -2.60 -6.75
N VAL A 238 3.58 -1.99 -5.82
CA VAL A 238 4.14 -1.50 -4.56
C VAL A 238 4.69 -2.65 -3.71
N MET A 239 3.98 -3.78 -3.60
CA MET A 239 4.48 -4.97 -2.88
C MET A 239 5.76 -5.53 -3.52
N ILE A 240 5.86 -5.55 -4.86
CA ILE A 240 7.05 -5.98 -5.60
C ILE A 240 8.22 -5.02 -5.33
N GLN A 241 8.00 -3.71 -5.38
CA GLN A 241 9.04 -2.72 -5.09
C GLN A 241 9.54 -2.85 -3.65
N LEU A 242 8.64 -2.93 -2.67
CA LEU A 242 9.01 -3.13 -1.26
C LEU A 242 9.81 -4.43 -1.05
N ARG A 243 9.52 -5.49 -1.81
CA ARG A 243 10.31 -6.73 -1.83
C ARG A 243 11.70 -6.51 -2.43
N GLN A 244 11.79 -5.84 -3.57
CA GLN A 244 13.06 -5.55 -4.24
C GLN A 244 13.99 -4.69 -3.38
N MET A 245 13.42 -3.77 -2.59
CA MET A 245 14.15 -2.95 -1.61
C MET A 245 14.52 -3.71 -0.32
N GLY A 246 14.05 -4.94 -0.14
CA GLY A 246 14.30 -5.74 1.07
C GLY A 246 13.49 -5.33 2.30
N TYR A 247 12.50 -4.44 2.14
CA TYR A 247 11.65 -3.96 3.24
C TYR A 247 10.49 -4.90 3.53
N PHE A 248 9.93 -5.52 2.49
CA PHE A 248 8.97 -6.62 2.61
C PHE A 248 9.74 -7.95 2.56
N LYS A 249 9.64 -8.75 3.63
CA LYS A 249 10.37 -10.01 3.78
C LYS A 249 9.42 -11.20 3.74
N LYS A 250 9.94 -12.37 3.41
CA LYS A 250 9.17 -13.61 3.33
C LYS A 250 8.49 -13.94 4.67
N GLU A 251 9.20 -13.71 5.77
CA GLU A 251 8.72 -13.99 7.13
C GLU A 251 7.47 -13.18 7.49
N ASP A 252 7.28 -12.02 6.86
CA ASP A 252 6.12 -11.15 7.08
C ASP A 252 4.82 -11.77 6.59
N ILE A 253 4.90 -12.56 5.51
CA ILE A 253 3.74 -13.25 4.93
C ILE A 253 3.08 -14.12 5.99
N GLN A 254 3.88 -14.92 6.69
CA GLN A 254 3.39 -15.76 7.78
C GLN A 254 3.11 -14.99 9.06
N LYS A 255 4.01 -14.09 9.45
CA LYS A 255 3.93 -13.35 10.73
C LYS A 255 2.64 -12.55 10.82
N TYR A 256 2.22 -11.94 9.72
CA TYR A 256 1.02 -11.11 9.66
C TYR A 256 -0.16 -11.78 8.97
N GLY A 257 -0.03 -13.07 8.63
CA GLY A 257 -1.07 -13.87 8.00
C GLY A 257 -1.57 -13.25 6.69
N LEU A 258 -0.68 -12.71 5.85
CA LEU A 258 -1.07 -11.90 4.69
C LEU A 258 -1.98 -12.66 3.72
N VAL A 259 -1.71 -13.94 3.46
CA VAL A 259 -2.60 -14.77 2.61
C VAL A 259 -3.98 -14.95 3.24
N VAL A 260 -4.06 -15.13 4.56
CA VAL A 260 -5.34 -15.22 5.27
C VAL A 260 -6.08 -13.89 5.19
N VAL A 261 -5.38 -12.76 5.36
CA VAL A 261 -5.96 -11.42 5.24
C VAL A 261 -6.52 -11.20 3.83
N LEU A 262 -5.79 -11.60 2.78
CA LEU A 262 -6.29 -11.52 1.40
C LEU A 262 -7.56 -12.35 1.18
N CYS A 263 -7.61 -13.55 1.76
CA CYS A 263 -8.81 -14.39 1.68
C CYS A 263 -10.02 -13.82 2.42
N ARG A 264 -9.85 -12.84 3.33
CA ARG A 264 -10.96 -12.15 4.00
C ARG A 264 -11.61 -11.09 3.11
N CYS A 265 -10.97 -10.70 2.01
CA CYS A 265 -11.55 -9.78 1.05
C CYS A 265 -12.77 -10.42 0.38
N SER A 266 -13.68 -9.58 -0.10
CA SER A 266 -14.91 -10.06 -0.77
C SER A 266 -14.63 -10.77 -2.10
N VAL A 267 -13.55 -10.35 -2.78
CA VAL A 267 -12.98 -10.99 -3.98
C VAL A 267 -11.49 -11.14 -3.75
N ILE A 268 -10.93 -12.32 -4.01
CA ILE A 268 -9.49 -12.54 -3.89
C ILE A 268 -8.81 -12.06 -5.17
N SER A 269 -7.89 -11.10 -5.05
CA SER A 269 -6.99 -10.77 -6.16
C SER A 269 -6.11 -11.97 -6.49
N GLU A 270 -6.31 -12.54 -7.67
CA GLU A 270 -5.48 -13.65 -8.16
C GLU A 270 -4.00 -13.26 -8.22
N LYS A 271 -3.69 -12.05 -8.71
CA LYS A 271 -2.30 -11.62 -8.91
C LYS A 271 -1.56 -11.46 -7.57
N ARG A 272 -2.19 -10.83 -6.57
CA ARG A 272 -1.61 -10.70 -5.21
C ARG A 272 -1.58 -12.03 -4.48
N PHE A 273 -2.61 -12.87 -4.64
CA PHE A 273 -2.65 -14.20 -4.04
C PHE A 273 -1.50 -15.06 -4.56
N ARG A 274 -1.36 -15.13 -5.89
CA ARG A 274 -0.23 -15.80 -6.54
C ARG A 274 1.10 -15.24 -6.06
N PHE A 275 1.30 -13.92 -6.07
CA PHE A 275 2.54 -13.30 -5.61
C PHE A 275 2.94 -13.73 -4.19
N LEU A 276 1.99 -13.73 -3.25
CA LEU A 276 2.26 -14.13 -1.86
C LEU A 276 2.53 -15.63 -1.73
N VAL A 277 1.72 -16.46 -2.38
CA VAL A 277 1.80 -17.93 -2.26
C VAL A 277 3.01 -18.49 -2.98
N GLU A 278 3.35 -17.99 -4.17
CA GLU A 278 4.56 -18.43 -4.88
C GLU A 278 5.83 -18.01 -4.13
N TRP A 279 5.78 -16.90 -3.39
CA TRP A 279 6.89 -16.47 -2.55
C TRP A 279 7.02 -17.28 -1.26
N ASP A 280 5.90 -17.61 -0.60
CA ASP A 280 5.87 -18.49 0.55
C ASP A 280 4.68 -19.45 0.57
N PRO A 281 4.81 -20.65 -0.04
CA PRO A 281 3.71 -21.61 -0.08
C PRO A 281 3.25 -22.07 1.31
N THR A 282 4.14 -22.00 2.32
CA THR A 282 3.83 -22.50 3.67
C THR A 282 2.74 -21.71 4.36
N SER A 283 2.42 -20.50 3.89
CA SER A 283 1.28 -19.73 4.37
C SER A 283 -0.07 -20.37 4.05
N LEU A 284 -0.17 -21.29 3.07
CA LEU A 284 -1.41 -22.00 2.73
C LEU A 284 -1.83 -23.01 3.80
N ILE A 285 -0.86 -23.60 4.50
CA ILE A 285 -1.08 -24.66 5.49
C ILE A 285 -0.86 -24.19 6.93
N LYS A 286 -0.37 -22.96 7.11
CA LYS A 286 -0.19 -22.35 8.42
C LYS A 286 -1.49 -21.70 8.86
N ARG A 287 -1.94 -22.04 10.07
CA ARG A 287 -3.08 -21.38 10.71
C ARG A 287 -2.69 -19.96 11.11
N ASP A 288 -3.62 -19.02 10.94
CA ASP A 288 -3.45 -17.64 11.39
C ASP A 288 -3.03 -17.63 12.87
N GLY A 289 -1.80 -17.18 13.12
CA GLY A 289 -1.15 -17.20 14.41
C GLY A 289 -1.49 -15.98 15.27
N ARG A 290 -2.66 -15.34 15.07
CA ARG A 290 -3.20 -14.31 15.98
C ARG A 290 -3.52 -14.93 17.35
N ALA A 291 -2.49 -15.41 18.03
CA ALA A 291 -2.44 -16.01 19.35
C ALA A 291 -2.66 -14.97 20.48
N GLY A 292 -3.23 -13.81 20.15
CA GLY A 292 -3.52 -12.72 21.07
C GLY A 292 -4.97 -12.26 21.04
N HIS A 293 -5.85 -12.87 20.22
CA HIS A 293 -7.28 -12.66 20.44
C HIS A 293 -7.61 -13.28 21.80
N PRO A 294 -8.23 -12.54 22.74
CA PRO A 294 -8.49 -13.00 24.11
C PRO A 294 -9.26 -14.33 24.17
N ASP A 295 -9.93 -14.70 23.07
CA ASP A 295 -10.73 -15.91 22.97
C ASP A 295 -9.93 -17.16 22.59
N GLY A 296 -8.60 -17.07 22.39
CA GLY A 296 -7.74 -18.24 22.17
C GLY A 296 -8.13 -19.10 20.94
N GLY A 297 -8.86 -18.50 19.99
CA GLY A 297 -9.44 -19.21 18.84
C GLY A 297 -8.36 -19.88 18.00
N ALA A 298 -8.58 -21.16 17.65
CA ALA A 298 -7.68 -21.85 16.73
C ALA A 298 -7.69 -21.15 15.37
N GLY A 299 -6.52 -20.75 14.88
CA GLY A 299 -6.38 -20.00 13.64
C GLY A 299 -7.01 -20.69 12.42
N HIS A 300 -7.51 -19.88 11.49
CA HIS A 300 -8.04 -20.35 10.22
C HIS A 300 -6.92 -20.56 9.20
N LEU A 301 -7.12 -21.52 8.30
CA LEU A 301 -6.32 -21.61 7.06
C LEU A 301 -6.90 -20.65 6.02
N PRO A 302 -6.10 -20.19 5.04
CA PRO A 302 -6.60 -19.44 3.88
C PRO A 302 -7.82 -20.09 3.23
N LEU A 303 -7.82 -21.41 3.06
CA LEU A 303 -8.95 -22.13 2.44
C LEU A 303 -10.25 -22.00 3.24
N HIS A 304 -10.20 -22.02 4.57
CA HIS A 304 -11.39 -21.77 5.41
C HIS A 304 -11.92 -20.37 5.17
N VAL A 305 -11.04 -19.38 5.19
CA VAL A 305 -11.42 -17.98 5.05
C VAL A 305 -11.96 -17.71 3.66
N ALA A 306 -11.31 -18.21 2.61
CA ALA A 306 -11.78 -18.12 1.23
C ALA A 306 -13.18 -18.74 1.06
N THR A 307 -13.53 -19.75 1.84
CA THR A 307 -14.87 -20.36 1.80
C THR A 307 -15.92 -19.47 2.48
N ILE A 308 -15.54 -18.79 3.57
CA ILE A 308 -16.47 -18.07 4.46
C ILE A 308 -16.67 -16.62 4.03
N SER A 309 -15.57 -15.95 3.68
CA SER A 309 -15.55 -14.52 3.40
C SER A 309 -15.98 -14.17 1.98
N THR A 310 -15.84 -15.11 1.04
CA THR A 310 -16.08 -14.82 -0.36
C THR A 310 -17.48 -15.24 -0.80
N SER A 311 -18.02 -14.54 -1.78
CA SER A 311 -19.29 -14.91 -2.42
C SER A 311 -19.09 -15.89 -3.59
N THR A 312 -17.88 -16.07 -4.12
CA THR A 312 -17.66 -16.85 -5.35
C THR A 312 -17.06 -18.24 -5.12
N ILE A 313 -17.39 -19.20 -5.99
CA ILE A 313 -16.73 -20.51 -6.02
C ILE A 313 -15.28 -20.41 -6.52
N GLN A 314 -14.96 -19.37 -7.28
CA GLN A 314 -13.64 -19.16 -7.89
C GLN A 314 -12.57 -18.89 -6.82
N ASP A 315 -12.90 -18.16 -5.76
CA ASP A 315 -11.97 -17.90 -4.68
C ASP A 315 -11.61 -19.17 -3.90
N PHE A 316 -12.61 -20.04 -3.66
CA PHE A 316 -12.39 -21.37 -3.08
C PHE A 316 -11.52 -22.22 -4.02
N ARG A 317 -11.89 -22.27 -5.31
CA ARG A 317 -11.15 -22.99 -6.35
C ARG A 317 -9.69 -22.57 -6.37
N MET A 318 -9.40 -21.27 -6.44
CA MET A 318 -8.04 -20.75 -6.45
C MET A 318 -7.25 -21.14 -5.19
N ALA A 319 -7.82 -20.94 -3.99
CA ALA A 319 -7.13 -21.30 -2.76
C ALA A 319 -6.85 -22.81 -2.68
N PHE A 320 -7.78 -23.64 -3.17
CA PHE A 320 -7.64 -25.08 -3.20
C PHE A 320 -6.64 -25.56 -4.25
N GLU A 321 -6.70 -25.03 -5.48
CA GLU A 321 -5.76 -25.31 -6.57
C GLU A 321 -4.31 -25.06 -6.13
N TYR A 322 -4.03 -23.90 -5.51
CA TYR A 322 -2.71 -23.61 -4.99
C TYR A 322 -2.33 -24.51 -3.81
N GLY A 323 -3.29 -24.88 -2.98
CA GLY A 323 -3.13 -25.88 -1.92
C GLY A 323 -2.62 -27.22 -2.47
N ILE A 324 -3.24 -27.72 -3.55
CA ILE A 324 -2.85 -28.97 -4.21
C ILE A 324 -1.55 -28.79 -5.01
N ARG A 325 -1.37 -27.68 -5.72
CA ARG A 325 -0.17 -27.40 -6.50
C ARG A 325 1.11 -27.44 -5.67
N TYR A 326 1.09 -26.86 -4.46
CA TYR A 326 2.26 -26.82 -3.57
C TYR A 326 2.30 -27.96 -2.55
N TYR A 327 1.15 -28.55 -2.20
CA TYR A 327 1.03 -29.65 -1.26
C TYR A 327 0.16 -30.79 -1.81
N PRO A 328 0.55 -31.44 -2.92
CA PRO A 328 -0.30 -32.44 -3.58
C PRO A 328 -0.59 -33.66 -2.71
N ARG A 329 0.26 -33.92 -1.71
CA ARG A 329 0.10 -35.04 -0.78
C ARG A 329 -0.95 -34.74 0.29
N LYS A 330 -0.98 -35.61 1.30
CA LYS A 330 -1.86 -35.56 2.47
C LYS A 330 -2.10 -34.15 3.02
N LYS A 331 -1.10 -33.26 3.08
CA LYS A 331 -1.29 -31.91 3.66
C LYS A 331 -2.27 -31.02 2.88
N GLY A 332 -2.17 -30.95 1.55
CA GLY A 332 -3.08 -30.13 0.75
C GLY A 332 -4.48 -30.71 0.76
N ILE A 333 -4.61 -32.03 0.55
CA ILE A 333 -5.93 -32.69 0.59
C ILE A 333 -6.56 -32.63 1.99
N CYS A 334 -5.80 -32.87 3.06
CA CYS A 334 -6.31 -32.77 4.43
C CYS A 334 -6.77 -31.35 4.79
N SER A 335 -6.33 -30.32 4.07
CA SER A 335 -6.81 -28.96 4.34
C SER A 335 -8.32 -28.82 4.12
N LEU A 336 -8.92 -29.58 3.18
CA LEU A 336 -10.37 -29.65 2.96
C LEU A 336 -11.16 -30.21 4.15
N PHE A 337 -10.50 -31.00 5.00
CA PHE A 337 -11.11 -31.73 6.13
C PHE A 337 -10.61 -31.25 7.48
N GLN A 338 -9.75 -30.24 7.48
CA GLN A 338 -9.23 -29.69 8.70
C GLN A 338 -10.36 -28.89 9.32
N ASN A 339 -10.73 -29.22 10.56
CA ASN A 339 -11.79 -28.49 11.22
C ASN A 339 -11.30 -27.07 11.56
N SER A 340 -12.15 -26.08 11.27
CA SER A 340 -12.00 -24.76 11.86
C SER A 340 -12.55 -24.76 13.28
N TYR A 341 -11.96 -23.97 14.16
CA TYR A 341 -12.58 -23.68 15.46
C TYR A 341 -13.42 -22.42 15.30
N TYR A 342 -14.53 -22.55 14.58
CA TYR A 342 -15.39 -21.40 14.31
C TYR A 342 -16.30 -21.15 15.52
N TYR A 343 -16.05 -20.06 16.25
CA TYR A 343 -17.02 -19.48 17.17
C TYR A 343 -17.81 -18.44 16.38
N TYR A 344 -18.92 -18.83 15.76
CA TYR A 344 -19.89 -17.84 15.33
C TYR A 344 -20.48 -17.23 16.62
N SER A 345 -20.15 -15.98 16.90
CA SER A 345 -20.88 -15.18 17.90
C SER A 345 -22.24 -14.71 17.35
N ASP A 346 -22.56 -15.03 16.09
CA ASP A 346 -23.87 -14.76 15.54
C ASP A 346 -24.86 -15.82 16.06
N TYR A 347 -25.64 -15.41 17.06
CA TYR A 347 -26.55 -16.21 17.90
C TYR A 347 -27.65 -16.99 17.15
N ARG A 348 -27.62 -17.08 15.81
CA ARG A 348 -28.69 -17.63 14.99
C ARG A 348 -28.43 -19.01 14.41
N THR A 349 -27.21 -19.52 14.43
CA THR A 349 -26.96 -20.92 14.03
C THR A 349 -26.87 -21.80 15.28
N PRO A 350 -27.68 -22.87 15.38
CA PRO A 350 -27.61 -23.78 16.52
C PRO A 350 -26.20 -24.36 16.61
N VAL A 351 -25.51 -24.02 17.69
CA VAL A 351 -24.16 -24.45 18.01
C VAL A 351 -24.06 -25.97 17.78
N CYS A 352 -23.26 -26.39 16.82
CA CYS A 352 -22.94 -27.80 16.62
C CYS A 352 -22.28 -28.30 17.92
N ARG A 353 -23.03 -29.06 18.72
CA ARG A 353 -22.59 -29.64 20.01
C ARG A 353 -21.40 -30.60 19.89
N SER A 354 -20.93 -30.89 18.68
CA SER A 354 -19.90 -31.89 18.40
C SER A 354 -18.46 -31.45 18.71
N GLY A 355 -18.22 -30.20 19.14
CA GLY A 355 -16.88 -29.71 19.50
C GLY A 355 -15.90 -29.59 18.32
N PHE A 356 -16.35 -29.93 17.11
CA PHE A 356 -15.61 -29.79 15.86
C PHE A 356 -16.37 -28.81 14.98
N GLY A 357 -15.75 -27.66 14.67
CA GLY A 357 -16.32 -26.73 13.70
C GLY A 357 -16.26 -27.31 12.28
N PRO A 358 -17.00 -26.70 11.35
CA PRO A 358 -17.14 -27.23 10.00
C PRO A 358 -15.80 -27.16 9.24
N THR A 359 -15.61 -28.12 8.35
CA THR A 359 -14.48 -28.18 7.41
C THR A 359 -14.69 -27.22 6.24
N PRO A 360 -13.65 -26.79 5.50
CA PRO A 360 -13.83 -26.00 4.28
C PRO A 360 -14.79 -26.62 3.28
N LEU A 361 -14.73 -27.94 3.08
CA LEU A 361 -15.65 -28.63 2.17
C LEU A 361 -17.10 -28.49 2.63
N GLN A 362 -17.37 -28.75 3.92
CA GLN A 362 -18.71 -28.60 4.50
C GLN A 362 -19.20 -27.15 4.44
N LEU A 363 -18.33 -26.19 4.73
CA LEU A 363 -18.63 -24.77 4.62
C LEU A 363 -19.01 -24.38 3.19
N ALA A 364 -18.25 -24.85 2.19
CA ALA A 364 -18.48 -24.54 0.79
C ALA A 364 -19.84 -25.09 0.31
N CYS A 365 -20.17 -26.33 0.69
CA CYS A 365 -21.46 -26.95 0.39
C CYS A 365 -22.62 -26.24 1.13
N THR A 366 -22.43 -25.84 2.40
CA THR A 366 -23.49 -25.28 3.24
C THR A 366 -23.83 -23.84 2.86
N PHE A 367 -22.82 -22.98 2.66
CA PHE A 367 -23.03 -21.55 2.53
C PHE A 367 -23.65 -21.13 1.21
N LYS A 368 -23.50 -21.91 0.13
CA LYS A 368 -23.67 -21.34 -1.20
C LYS A 368 -24.67 -22.01 -2.15
N ARG A 369 -25.42 -23.03 -1.73
CA ARG A 369 -26.27 -23.82 -2.66
C ARG A 369 -25.51 -24.37 -3.89
N TYR A 370 -24.18 -24.38 -3.85
CA TYR A 370 -23.28 -24.76 -4.95
C TYR A 370 -22.68 -26.15 -4.71
N THR A 371 -23.42 -27.08 -4.10
CA THR A 371 -22.88 -28.42 -3.84
C THR A 371 -22.33 -29.03 -5.12
N GLU A 372 -23.06 -28.92 -6.23
CA GLU A 372 -22.61 -29.42 -7.54
C GLU A 372 -21.34 -28.71 -8.04
N ASP A 373 -21.25 -27.38 -7.97
CA ASP A 373 -20.05 -26.66 -8.46
C ASP A 373 -18.82 -26.90 -7.57
N VAL A 374 -19.01 -26.99 -6.24
CA VAL A 374 -17.93 -27.33 -5.30
C VAL A 374 -17.42 -28.72 -5.61
N MET A 375 -18.33 -29.68 -5.82
CA MET A 375 -17.95 -31.04 -6.15
C MET A 375 -17.25 -31.12 -7.50
N LYS A 376 -17.74 -30.39 -8.50
CA LYS A 376 -17.07 -30.28 -9.79
C LYS A 376 -15.67 -29.70 -9.67
N VAL A 377 -15.47 -28.64 -8.87
CA VAL A 377 -14.14 -28.08 -8.60
C VAL A 377 -13.23 -29.12 -7.93
N VAL A 378 -13.76 -29.86 -6.95
CA VAL A 378 -13.01 -30.93 -6.27
C VAL A 378 -12.63 -32.04 -7.25
N GLU A 379 -13.54 -32.49 -8.11
CA GLU A 379 -13.28 -33.48 -9.17
C GLU A 379 -12.24 -32.96 -10.17
N ASP A 380 -12.45 -31.75 -10.72
CA ASP A 380 -11.58 -31.12 -11.72
C ASP A 380 -10.14 -30.93 -11.21
N ILE A 381 -9.95 -30.74 -9.89
CA ILE A 381 -8.62 -30.52 -9.31
C ILE A 381 -8.00 -31.81 -8.81
N LEU A 382 -8.79 -32.67 -8.15
CA LEU A 382 -8.25 -33.90 -7.57
C LEU A 382 -8.02 -34.98 -8.62
N ILE A 383 -8.90 -35.15 -9.61
CA ILE A 383 -8.74 -36.20 -10.63
C ILE A 383 -7.41 -36.04 -11.38
N PRO A 384 -7.04 -34.85 -11.89
CA PRO A 384 -5.73 -34.67 -12.54
C PRO A 384 -4.56 -34.73 -11.56
N ALA A 385 -4.79 -34.42 -10.29
CA ALA A 385 -3.74 -34.51 -9.28
C ALA A 385 -3.42 -35.99 -8.95
N ILE A 386 -4.37 -36.91 -9.09
CA ILE A 386 -4.18 -38.36 -8.87
C ILE A 386 -3.24 -38.93 -9.96
N ASP A 387 -1.94 -38.75 -9.78
CA ASP A 387 -0.87 -39.53 -10.43
C ASP A 387 -0.45 -40.70 -9.52
N GLU A 388 0.39 -41.62 -10.00
CA GLU A 388 1.11 -42.65 -9.21
C GLU A 388 1.63 -42.15 -7.83
N ASN A 389 1.90 -40.84 -7.69
CA ASN A 389 2.40 -40.20 -6.48
C ASN A 389 1.34 -39.72 -5.46
N ILE A 390 0.05 -39.58 -5.85
CA ILE A 390 -1.02 -39.26 -4.90
C ILE A 390 -1.71 -40.54 -4.47
N HIS A 391 -1.61 -40.83 -3.18
CA HIS A 391 -2.15 -42.05 -2.59
C HIS A 391 -3.68 -42.10 -2.78
N LEU A 392 -4.17 -43.18 -3.39
CA LEU A 392 -5.59 -43.57 -3.44
C LEU A 392 -6.27 -43.45 -2.07
N ASP A 393 -5.54 -43.61 -0.97
CA ASP A 393 -6.02 -43.41 0.40
C ASP A 393 -6.60 -42.02 0.65
N CYS A 394 -6.09 -40.97 -0.02
CA CYS A 394 -6.62 -39.62 0.12
C CYS A 394 -7.98 -39.49 -0.57
N VAL A 395 -8.12 -40.09 -1.75
CA VAL A 395 -9.39 -40.18 -2.49
C VAL A 395 -10.37 -41.04 -1.70
N TYR A 396 -9.95 -42.22 -1.25
CA TYR A 396 -10.75 -43.09 -0.40
C TYR A 396 -11.17 -42.40 0.91
N PHE A 397 -10.33 -41.54 1.48
CA PHE A 397 -10.68 -40.73 2.63
C PHE A 397 -11.76 -39.68 2.33
N LEU A 398 -11.72 -39.03 1.16
CA LEU A 398 -12.82 -38.17 0.68
C LEU A 398 -14.12 -38.97 0.58
N LEU A 399 -14.07 -40.12 -0.12
CA LEU A 399 -15.23 -40.97 -0.36
C LEU A 399 -15.82 -41.55 0.93
N ARG A 400 -15.00 -41.81 1.96
CA ARG A 400 -15.46 -42.34 3.24
C ARG A 400 -16.08 -41.30 4.16
N ARG A 401 -15.66 -40.03 4.08
CA ARG A 401 -16.16 -38.98 4.98
C ARG A 401 -17.46 -38.37 4.52
N GLU A 402 -17.68 -38.29 3.22
CA GLU A 402 -18.90 -37.74 2.63
C GLU A 402 -19.40 -38.78 1.60
N PRO A 403 -20.06 -39.87 2.01
CA PRO A 403 -20.50 -40.92 1.08
C PRO A 403 -21.49 -40.39 0.02
N ASP A 404 -22.15 -39.27 0.28
CA ASP A 404 -23.02 -38.59 -0.68
C ASP A 404 -22.24 -38.00 -1.86
N VAL A 405 -20.96 -37.67 -1.66
CA VAL A 405 -20.02 -37.30 -2.74
C VAL A 405 -19.86 -38.44 -3.73
N MET A 406 -19.80 -39.70 -3.28
CA MET A 406 -19.74 -40.84 -4.20
C MET A 406 -20.97 -40.96 -5.08
N GLN A 407 -22.16 -40.63 -4.57
CA GLN A 407 -23.39 -40.70 -5.37
C GLN A 407 -23.37 -39.64 -6.49
N LEU A 408 -22.86 -38.45 -6.17
CA LEU A 408 -22.67 -37.37 -7.15
C LEU A 408 -21.60 -37.73 -8.20
N THR A 409 -20.42 -38.19 -7.77
CA THR A 409 -19.32 -38.55 -8.69
C THR A 409 -19.71 -39.75 -9.58
N SER A 410 -20.45 -40.73 -9.05
CA SER A 410 -20.90 -41.90 -9.83
C SER A 410 -21.92 -41.52 -10.91
N SER A 411 -22.73 -40.50 -10.66
CA SER A 411 -23.67 -39.94 -11.64
C SER A 411 -22.95 -39.13 -12.73
N SER A 412 -21.83 -38.49 -12.39
CA SER A 412 -20.98 -37.73 -13.33
C SER A 412 -20.11 -38.64 -14.21
N LEU A 413 -19.47 -39.66 -13.62
CA LEU A 413 -18.61 -40.62 -14.33
C LEU A 413 -19.38 -41.49 -15.34
N THR A 414 -20.65 -41.79 -15.07
CA THR A 414 -21.52 -42.49 -16.04
C THR A 414 -21.83 -41.63 -17.27
N LEU A 415 -21.92 -40.30 -17.13
CA LEU A 415 -22.09 -39.38 -18.26
C LEU A 415 -20.84 -39.24 -19.14
N SER A 416 -19.65 -39.22 -18.54
CA SER A 416 -18.38 -39.17 -19.29
C SER A 416 -18.05 -40.47 -20.02
N SER A 417 -18.42 -41.62 -19.46
CA SER A 417 -18.27 -42.92 -20.13
C SER A 417 -19.16 -43.05 -21.38
N LEU A 418 -20.37 -42.46 -21.35
CA LEU A 418 -21.30 -42.50 -22.48
C LEU A 418 -20.91 -41.57 -23.64
N THR A 419 -20.14 -40.51 -23.38
CA THR A 419 -19.67 -39.59 -24.43
C THR A 419 -18.47 -40.14 -25.21
N LEU A 420 -17.70 -41.06 -24.62
CA LEU A 420 -16.58 -41.73 -25.30
C LEU A 420 -17.05 -42.87 -26.23
N GLU A 421 -18.17 -43.53 -25.94
CA GLU A 421 -18.70 -44.62 -26.79
C GLU A 421 -19.54 -44.15 -28.00
N SER A 422 -19.90 -42.86 -28.08
CA SER A 422 -20.78 -42.35 -29.13
C SER A 422 -20.07 -41.90 -30.42
N ASN A 423 -18.74 -41.98 -30.53
CA ASN A 423 -17.99 -41.40 -31.67
C ASN A 423 -17.40 -42.39 -32.69
N ASP A 424 -17.67 -43.70 -32.56
CA ASP A 424 -17.05 -44.73 -33.41
C ASP A 424 -17.90 -45.22 -34.60
N ASN A 425 -19.07 -44.62 -34.88
CA ASN A 425 -19.99 -45.10 -35.93
C ASN A 425 -20.15 -44.16 -37.12
N ASN A 426 -19.06 -43.80 -37.81
CA ASN A 426 -19.17 -43.29 -39.18
C ASN A 426 -17.95 -43.62 -40.06
N LEU A 427 -17.85 -44.89 -40.45
CA LEU A 427 -17.03 -45.34 -41.58
C LEU A 427 -17.82 -46.39 -42.38
N SER A 428 -18.52 -45.94 -43.42
CA SER A 428 -18.94 -46.77 -44.56
C SER A 428 -19.40 -45.89 -45.72
N ALA A 429 -18.51 -45.65 -46.69
CA ALA A 429 -18.92 -45.32 -48.05
C ALA A 429 -17.95 -45.98 -49.06
N PRO A 430 -18.44 -46.43 -50.24
CA PRO A 430 -17.73 -47.37 -51.09
C PRO A 430 -16.93 -46.68 -52.21
N LEU A 431 -15.86 -47.36 -52.63
CA LEU A 431 -15.00 -47.02 -53.78
C LEU A 431 -15.76 -47.09 -55.13
N PRO A 432 -15.32 -46.31 -56.13
CA PRO A 432 -15.36 -46.74 -57.51
C PRO A 432 -13.95 -46.90 -58.11
N VAL A 433 -13.84 -47.96 -58.91
CA VAL A 433 -12.69 -48.42 -59.67
C VAL A 433 -12.57 -47.66 -60.99
N GLY A 434 -11.36 -47.27 -61.39
CA GLY A 434 -10.99 -47.17 -62.81
C GLY A 434 -9.99 -46.08 -63.21
N GLY A 435 -8.80 -46.49 -63.69
CA GLY A 435 -8.24 -45.93 -64.92
C GLY A 435 -6.93 -45.12 -64.90
N THR A 436 -5.80 -45.83 -65.01
CA THR A 436 -4.62 -45.59 -65.90
C THR A 436 -3.68 -44.37 -65.79
N ALA A 437 -2.40 -44.73 -65.59
CA ALA A 437 -1.17 -44.33 -66.32
C ALA A 437 -0.18 -43.29 -65.68
N PRO A 438 1.14 -43.44 -65.94
CA PRO A 438 2.20 -43.05 -64.99
C PRO A 438 3.19 -41.99 -65.52
N THR A 439 3.96 -41.32 -64.63
CA THR A 439 5.42 -41.00 -64.74
C THR A 439 5.91 -40.13 -63.55
N PRO A 440 7.24 -40.02 -63.29
CA PRO A 440 7.81 -40.05 -61.94
C PRO A 440 8.44 -38.73 -61.47
N GLY A 441 8.65 -38.59 -60.15
CA GLY A 441 9.36 -37.45 -59.56
C GLY A 441 9.97 -37.77 -58.19
N MET A 442 11.28 -37.57 -58.10
CA MET A 442 12.23 -37.82 -57.01
C MET A 442 11.99 -37.12 -55.65
N GLY A 443 12.63 -37.68 -54.60
CA GLY A 443 13.07 -37.01 -53.36
C GLY A 443 12.29 -37.49 -52.12
N GLY A 444 12.81 -38.19 -51.12
CA GLY A 444 14.18 -38.34 -50.62
C GLY A 444 14.46 -37.25 -49.57
N PHE A 445 14.26 -37.52 -48.27
CA PHE A 445 15.03 -36.93 -47.16
C PHE A 445 14.79 -37.68 -45.82
N SER A 446 15.92 -38.04 -45.21
CA SER A 446 16.23 -38.43 -43.83
C SER A 446 15.47 -37.63 -42.75
N GLY A 447 15.14 -38.15 -41.55
CA GLY A 447 15.91 -39.00 -40.66
C GLY A 447 16.74 -38.15 -39.68
N GLY A 448 16.27 -37.96 -38.44
CA GLY A 448 17.04 -37.31 -37.37
C GLY A 448 16.29 -37.22 -36.03
N PRO A 449 16.95 -37.40 -34.85
CA PRO A 449 16.29 -37.88 -33.63
C PRO A 449 16.11 -36.83 -32.51
N SER A 450 15.19 -37.22 -31.62
CA SER A 450 14.96 -36.80 -30.24
C SER A 450 16.20 -36.32 -29.45
N GLN A 451 16.08 -35.13 -28.83
CA GLN A 451 16.89 -34.71 -27.69
C GLN A 451 15.98 -34.21 -26.55
N THR A 452 16.17 -34.80 -25.39
CA THR A 452 15.70 -34.37 -24.07
C THR A 452 16.59 -33.23 -23.52
N PRO A 453 16.08 -32.29 -22.70
CA PRO A 453 16.93 -31.45 -21.88
C PRO A 453 16.95 -31.93 -20.42
N GLY A 454 18.16 -32.23 -19.94
CA GLY A 454 18.45 -32.52 -18.53
C GLY A 454 18.46 -31.26 -17.66
N MET A 455 18.00 -31.42 -16.41
CA MET A 455 18.10 -30.42 -15.34
C MET A 455 19.54 -30.27 -14.87
N GLY A 456 20.09 -29.06 -15.00
CA GLY A 456 21.39 -28.66 -14.46
C GLY A 456 21.28 -28.16 -13.02
N GLY A 457 22.17 -28.65 -12.17
CA GLY A 457 22.24 -28.40 -10.73
C GLY A 457 22.79 -27.04 -10.32
N PHE A 458 22.44 -26.68 -9.08
CA PHE A 458 22.95 -25.55 -8.32
C PHE A 458 24.42 -25.76 -7.92
N GLY A 459 25.25 -24.76 -8.21
CA GLY A 459 26.60 -24.62 -7.66
C GLY A 459 26.85 -23.18 -7.24
N GLY A 460 27.04 -22.98 -5.94
CA GLY A 460 27.39 -21.70 -5.33
C GLY A 460 28.84 -21.30 -5.59
N GLY A 461 29.09 -19.99 -5.57
CA GLY A 461 30.42 -19.41 -5.62
C GLY A 461 30.29 -17.89 -5.53
N GLY A 462 30.62 -17.33 -4.35
CA GLY A 462 30.64 -15.90 -4.13
C GLY A 462 31.92 -15.27 -4.68
N THR A 463 31.82 -14.02 -5.12
CA THR A 463 32.92 -13.05 -5.10
C THR A 463 32.35 -11.64 -5.00
N THR A 464 32.86 -10.92 -4.02
CA THR A 464 32.82 -9.48 -3.81
C THR A 464 33.43 -8.71 -4.98
N LEU A 465 32.72 -7.72 -5.54
CA LEU A 465 33.34 -6.60 -6.26
C LEU A 465 32.53 -5.32 -6.06
N THR A 466 33.21 -4.28 -5.58
CA THR A 466 32.85 -2.86 -5.58
C THR A 466 32.73 -2.28 -6.99
N PRO A 467 31.88 -1.27 -7.24
CA PRO A 467 32.02 -0.44 -8.44
C PRO A 467 32.48 0.99 -8.12
N THR A 468 33.49 1.44 -8.87
CA THR A 468 33.85 2.84 -9.10
C THR A 468 33.24 3.27 -10.46
N PRO A 469 32.81 4.53 -10.64
CA PRO A 469 31.92 4.89 -11.74
C PRO A 469 32.69 5.26 -13.02
N GLY A 470 32.28 4.67 -14.14
CA GLY A 470 32.73 5.01 -15.49
C GLY A 470 31.55 5.44 -16.33
N GLY A 471 31.59 6.68 -16.83
CA GLY A 471 30.56 7.24 -17.70
C GLY A 471 30.69 6.82 -19.16
N PHE A 472 29.57 6.90 -19.87
CA PHE A 472 29.41 7.05 -21.33
C PHE A 472 28.08 7.80 -21.50
N GLY A 473 28.03 8.95 -22.18
CA GLY A 473 27.91 9.04 -23.65
C GLY A 473 26.45 8.73 -24.03
N GLY A 474 25.56 9.69 -24.27
CA GLY A 474 25.64 10.63 -25.39
C GLY A 474 24.89 10.03 -26.59
N GLY A 475 23.56 10.19 -26.63
CA GLY A 475 22.71 9.72 -27.72
C GLY A 475 21.44 10.56 -27.81
N GLY A 476 21.38 11.44 -28.80
CA GLY A 476 20.27 12.36 -29.02
C GLY A 476 19.02 11.69 -29.59
N PHE A 477 17.87 12.27 -29.27
CA PHE A 477 16.62 12.04 -29.99
C PHE A 477 15.92 13.38 -30.24
N GLY A 478 15.33 13.44 -31.43
CA GLY A 478 14.91 14.64 -32.12
C GLY A 478 13.78 15.41 -31.47
N GLN A 479 13.83 16.72 -31.69
CA GLN A 479 12.73 17.65 -31.47
C GLN A 479 11.57 17.32 -32.43
N LEU A 480 10.38 17.08 -31.88
CA LEU A 480 9.11 17.19 -32.60
C LEU A 480 8.45 18.51 -32.21
N ALA A 481 8.10 19.29 -33.22
CA ALA A 481 7.46 20.59 -33.11
C ALA A 481 6.03 20.50 -32.53
N PRO A 482 5.54 21.52 -31.80
CA PRO A 482 4.18 21.53 -31.29
C PRO A 482 3.17 21.98 -32.37
N SER A 483 2.08 21.24 -32.46
CA SER A 483 0.88 21.54 -33.23
C SER A 483 0.13 22.75 -32.69
N GLN A 484 -0.21 23.66 -33.60
CA GLN A 484 -1.10 24.81 -33.39
C GLN A 484 -2.46 24.37 -32.84
N GLN A 485 -2.89 24.97 -31.73
CA GLN A 485 -4.29 24.96 -31.30
C GLN A 485 -4.87 26.38 -31.42
N GLN A 486 -5.98 26.44 -32.14
CA GLN A 486 -6.80 27.60 -32.41
C GLN A 486 -7.41 28.17 -31.13
N ALA A 487 -7.25 29.48 -30.95
CA ALA A 487 -8.03 30.27 -30.00
C ALA A 487 -9.47 30.43 -30.49
N GLN A 488 -10.43 29.88 -29.76
CA GLN A 488 -11.84 30.28 -29.86
C GLN A 488 -12.13 31.30 -28.76
N ALA A 489 -12.46 32.52 -29.19
CA ALA A 489 -12.95 33.59 -28.35
C ALA A 489 -14.42 33.31 -27.95
N GLY A 490 -14.65 33.05 -26.66
CA GLY A 490 -15.99 32.96 -26.06
C GLY A 490 -16.26 34.19 -25.21
N GLY A 491 -17.33 34.92 -25.54
CA GLY A 491 -17.72 36.20 -24.95
C GLY A 491 -18.10 36.14 -23.47
N PHE A 492 -17.73 37.19 -22.75
CA PHE A 492 -18.14 37.48 -21.39
C PHE A 492 -19.56 38.06 -21.36
N SER A 493 -20.46 37.39 -20.64
CA SER A 493 -21.76 37.94 -20.25
C SER A 493 -21.71 38.33 -18.77
N ASN A 494 -21.76 39.63 -18.51
CA ASN A 494 -21.92 40.22 -17.19
C ASN A 494 -23.24 39.76 -16.55
N THR A 495 -23.20 39.20 -15.35
CA THR A 495 -24.37 39.08 -14.47
C THR A 495 -24.04 39.64 -13.10
N THR A 496 -24.56 40.84 -12.88
CA THR A 496 -24.62 41.55 -11.60
C THR A 496 -25.55 40.80 -10.65
N PHE A 497 -25.09 40.43 -9.46
CA PHE A 497 -25.96 39.99 -8.37
C PHE A 497 -25.67 40.75 -7.07
N ASN A 498 -26.77 41.22 -6.49
CA ASN A 498 -26.89 42.09 -5.34
C ASN A 498 -26.25 41.51 -4.06
N ALA A 499 -25.57 42.39 -3.34
CA ALA A 499 -25.25 42.19 -1.93
C ALA A 499 -26.53 42.38 -1.08
N GLN A 500 -26.80 41.43 -0.19
CA GLN A 500 -27.75 41.61 0.90
C GLN A 500 -27.12 41.16 2.22
N ALA A 501 -27.28 42.03 3.21
CA ALA A 501 -26.62 42.04 4.49
C ALA A 501 -27.24 41.08 5.51
N GLY A 502 -26.44 40.77 6.54
CA GLY A 502 -26.93 40.60 7.91
C GLY A 502 -26.94 39.17 8.45
N GLY A 503 -26.02 38.88 9.36
CA GLY A 503 -26.04 37.67 10.18
C GLY A 503 -24.92 37.65 11.21
N GLN A 504 -25.10 38.37 12.32
CA GLN A 504 -24.25 38.24 13.50
C GLN A 504 -24.52 36.89 14.17
N PHE A 505 -23.49 36.05 14.32
CA PHE A 505 -23.50 34.91 15.24
C PHE A 505 -22.36 35.07 16.24
N SER A 506 -22.74 35.22 17.50
CA SER A 506 -21.87 35.19 18.68
C SER A 506 -21.72 33.74 19.13
N LEU A 507 -20.49 33.23 19.21
CA LEU A 507 -20.18 31.93 19.78
C LEU A 507 -19.27 32.10 20.99
N GLY A 508 -19.77 31.62 22.13
CA GLY A 508 -19.16 31.69 23.44
C GLY A 508 -17.91 30.83 23.58
N THR A 509 -16.98 31.33 24.37
CA THR A 509 -15.74 30.68 24.78
C THR A 509 -16.00 29.74 25.95
N GLY A 510 -15.72 28.45 25.76
CA GLY A 510 -15.64 27.44 26.82
C GLY A 510 -14.19 26.99 27.03
N PRO A 511 -13.73 26.74 28.27
CA PRO A 511 -12.32 26.48 28.56
C PRO A 511 -11.91 25.03 28.30
N ALA A 512 -10.76 24.85 27.64
CA ALA A 512 -10.14 23.56 27.38
C ALA A 512 -9.38 23.05 28.63
N ILE A 513 -9.76 21.86 29.11
CA ILE A 513 -9.05 21.12 30.17
C ILE A 513 -7.94 20.30 29.51
N GLY A 514 -6.70 20.78 29.60
CA GLY A 514 -5.50 20.06 29.16
C GLY A 514 -4.95 19.15 30.26
N SER A 515 -5.14 17.83 30.14
CA SER A 515 -4.47 16.83 30.98
C SER A 515 -3.09 16.47 30.39
N ARG A 516 -2.02 17.01 30.97
CA ARG A 516 -0.64 16.56 30.72
C ARG A 516 -0.35 15.31 31.55
N ARG A 517 -0.12 14.16 30.90
CA ARG A 517 0.50 12.98 31.53
C ARG A 517 2.02 13.14 31.47
N ILE A 518 2.64 13.28 32.65
CA ILE A 518 4.09 13.22 32.84
C ILE A 518 4.49 11.74 32.91
N LEU A 519 5.27 11.28 31.93
CA LEU A 519 5.95 9.98 31.98
C LEU A 519 7.20 10.11 32.88
N LYS A 520 7.17 9.45 34.03
CA LYS A 520 8.36 9.31 34.91
C LYS A 520 9.29 8.23 34.34
N ALA A 521 10.53 8.62 34.05
CA ALA A 521 11.63 7.72 33.72
C ALA A 521 11.99 6.82 34.92
N ARG A 522 12.14 5.52 34.66
CA ARG A 522 12.60 4.49 35.61
C ARG A 522 14.13 4.50 35.64
N ARG A 523 14.74 4.67 36.82
CA ARG A 523 16.19 4.52 37.01
C ARG A 523 16.60 3.03 36.88
N PRO A 524 17.80 2.73 36.34
CA PRO A 524 18.35 1.39 36.35
C PRO A 524 18.82 1.01 37.76
N ARG A 525 18.73 -0.28 38.08
CA ARG A 525 19.39 -0.91 39.23
C ARG A 525 20.72 -1.51 38.80
#